data_AF-A0A2H0ADZ6-F1
#
_entry.id   AF-A0A2H0ADZ6-F1
#
_cell.length_a   1.000
_cell.length_b   1.000
_cell.length_c   1.000
_cell.angle_alpha   90.00
_cell.angle_beta   90.00
_cell.angle_gamma   90.00
#
_symmetry.space_group_name_H-M   'P 1'
#
loop_
_entity.id
_entity.type
_entity.pdbx_description
1 polymer ?
#
loop_
_entity_poly.entity_id
_entity_poly.type
_entity_poly.pdbx_seq_one_letter_code
_entity_poly.pdbx_strand_id
1 'polypeptide(L)'
;MPPGGSLTMQPETTFFQITTLAPVHVGCDQVYEPTAFAIDDKKSELIHFDPFRFVAALSKADREKFSRICLQGTVPSLLDIYKFMRSQVGVVLDGERVAVCPGFVEHYNKTLNLAPKDVQQNLNNFSISRTASLQMTGLPYLPGSSIKGALRTAILNLRNNGKTLPPYNAREAKKMEKDLLKFSQFETDPFRLVKVSDFMPTATVPRKIVYGVDCRKWPSKKVEEKERVYQILEVIEPGVTFLGSITVITPHAKAGIKQPVTMAEISKAVQTFFGKEKSREDRELSGLGINPSAMPPCFARIGRHSGAECCTVEGRRQIRIMQGKGKPAKTQDHANTIWLAADSSKPKVMHTLRPFGWVELKPLSAPEAAIMQEQHQAICADIHTEHQRLGAEKRQQDEEFLIQREAAQEKARQEAMRQAEEERAKAGQQERWDGMTQSEKDLACIRKEDMALRLASNDAKDPMPNIWPRVATASTENQKKLAAAIMERWQAEKNWTKKQCSKKQWDKVQKVKAILGLS
;
A
#
# COMPACT_ATOMS: atom_id res chain seq x y z
N MET A 1 -19.04 -40.67 -57.48
CA MET A 1 -18.02 -40.24 -56.52
C MET A 1 -18.47 -38.91 -55.93
N PRO A 2 -18.69 -38.80 -54.62
CA PRO A 2 -18.98 -37.50 -54.02
C PRO A 2 -17.68 -36.67 -53.95
N PRO A 3 -17.75 -35.34 -54.10
CA PRO A 3 -16.59 -34.47 -54.06
C PRO A 3 -15.99 -34.48 -52.64
N GLY A 4 -14.65 -34.58 -52.59
CA GLY A 4 -13.87 -34.71 -51.37
C GLY A 4 -14.20 -33.63 -50.34
N GLY A 5 -14.51 -34.07 -49.13
CA GLY A 5 -14.77 -33.21 -47.99
C GLY A 5 -13.59 -32.27 -47.74
N SER A 6 -13.88 -30.97 -47.76
CA SER A 6 -13.00 -29.96 -47.20
C SER A 6 -12.83 -30.26 -45.71
N LEU A 7 -11.68 -30.81 -45.32
CA LEU A 7 -11.27 -30.96 -43.91
C LEU A 7 -11.09 -29.57 -43.33
N THR A 8 -12.17 -28.98 -42.82
CA THR A 8 -12.12 -27.84 -41.90
C THR A 8 -11.49 -28.32 -40.59
N MET A 9 -10.16 -28.36 -40.53
CA MET A 9 -9.43 -28.73 -39.32
C MET A 9 -9.61 -27.64 -38.26
N GLN A 10 -10.38 -27.97 -37.22
CA GLN A 10 -10.76 -27.10 -36.12
C GLN A 10 -9.60 -26.84 -35.13
N PRO A 11 -9.65 -25.78 -34.31
CA PRO A 11 -8.69 -25.55 -33.25
C PRO A 11 -8.70 -26.72 -32.24
N GLU A 12 -7.52 -27.26 -31.94
CA GLU A 12 -7.34 -28.29 -30.92
C GLU A 12 -7.08 -27.59 -29.58
N THR A 13 -8.02 -27.67 -28.64
CA THR A 13 -7.87 -27.12 -27.28
C THR A 13 -7.71 -28.26 -26.29
N THR A 14 -6.64 -28.20 -25.51
CA THR A 14 -6.39 -29.11 -24.39
C THR A 14 -6.34 -28.31 -23.10
N PHE A 15 -7.10 -28.74 -22.10
CA PHE A 15 -7.03 -28.18 -20.75
C PHE A 15 -5.87 -28.82 -19.99
N PHE A 16 -5.22 -28.02 -19.15
CA PHE A 16 -4.08 -28.43 -18.36
C PHE A 16 -4.28 -28.02 -16.90
N GLN A 17 -3.90 -28.94 -16.01
CA GLN A 17 -3.58 -28.62 -14.63
C GLN A 17 -2.09 -28.34 -14.54
N ILE A 18 -1.75 -27.19 -13.96
CA ILE A 18 -0.41 -26.87 -13.50
C ILE A 18 -0.36 -27.06 -12.00
N THR A 19 0.60 -27.84 -11.51
CA THR A 19 0.88 -27.98 -10.08
C THR A 19 2.27 -27.42 -9.76
N THR A 20 2.38 -26.53 -8.79
CA THR A 20 3.69 -26.00 -8.36
C THR A 20 4.49 -27.11 -7.65
N LEU A 21 5.68 -27.42 -8.13
CA LEU A 21 6.56 -28.45 -7.53
C LEU A 21 7.67 -27.82 -6.68
N ALA A 22 7.92 -26.54 -6.91
CA ALA A 22 8.89 -25.72 -6.20
C ALA A 22 8.30 -24.31 -6.00
N PRO A 23 8.88 -23.47 -5.13
CA PRO A 23 8.47 -22.07 -5.01
C PRO A 23 8.46 -21.36 -6.38
N VAL A 24 7.34 -20.73 -6.74
CA VAL A 24 7.19 -20.03 -8.01
C VAL A 24 7.00 -18.53 -7.76
N HIS A 25 7.82 -17.71 -8.40
CA HIS A 25 7.62 -16.26 -8.48
C HIS A 25 7.53 -15.86 -9.95
N VAL A 26 6.38 -15.30 -10.36
CA VAL A 26 6.24 -14.66 -11.66
C VAL A 26 6.22 -13.16 -11.44
N GLY A 27 7.27 -12.46 -11.86
CA GLY A 27 7.40 -11.03 -11.62
C GLY A 27 6.32 -10.22 -12.35
N CYS A 28 5.74 -9.26 -11.64
CA CYS A 28 4.77 -8.29 -12.18
C CYS A 28 5.25 -6.84 -12.08
N ASP A 29 6.55 -6.65 -11.80
CA ASP A 29 7.20 -5.35 -11.54
C ASP A 29 6.55 -4.50 -10.43
N GLN A 30 5.69 -5.13 -9.62
CA GLN A 30 5.14 -4.52 -8.40
C GLN A 30 5.93 -4.95 -7.18
N VAL A 31 5.95 -4.08 -6.18
CA VAL A 31 6.57 -4.31 -4.87
C VAL A 31 5.58 -4.03 -3.76
N TYR A 32 5.81 -4.57 -2.57
CA TYR A 32 5.08 -4.12 -1.39
C TYR A 32 5.60 -2.75 -0.96
N GLU A 33 4.73 -1.75 -1.06
CA GLU A 33 5.07 -0.38 -0.69
C GLU A 33 5.07 -0.22 0.84
N PRO A 34 6.09 0.42 1.45
CA PRO A 34 6.21 0.57 2.91
C PRO A 34 5.02 1.26 3.59
N THR A 35 4.18 1.96 2.83
CA THR A 35 2.96 2.65 3.27
C THR A 35 1.69 1.79 3.14
N ALA A 36 1.80 0.58 2.59
CA ALA A 36 0.69 -0.33 2.31
C ALA A 36 0.82 -1.69 3.01
N PHE A 37 1.82 -1.88 3.87
CA PHE A 37 1.93 -3.10 4.67
C PHE A 37 2.46 -2.89 6.07
N ALA A 38 2.15 -3.83 6.95
CA ALA A 38 2.73 -3.98 8.28
C ALA A 38 3.20 -5.42 8.50
N ILE A 39 4.16 -5.63 9.38
CA ILE A 39 4.67 -6.96 9.75
C ILE A 39 4.12 -7.33 11.13
N ASP A 40 3.39 -8.44 11.20
CA ASP A 40 2.99 -9.07 12.46
C ASP A 40 4.07 -10.08 12.87
N ASP A 41 4.98 -9.64 13.74
CA ASP A 41 6.11 -10.46 14.21
C ASP A 41 5.65 -11.72 14.95
N LYS A 42 4.48 -11.67 15.64
CA LYS A 42 3.99 -12.79 16.44
C LYS A 42 3.47 -13.92 15.55
N LYS A 43 2.78 -13.55 14.47
CA LYS A 43 2.24 -14.51 13.49
C LYS A 43 3.23 -14.84 12.38
N SER A 44 4.33 -14.09 12.25
CA SER A 44 5.24 -14.18 11.10
C SER A 44 4.49 -13.98 9.78
N GLU A 45 3.74 -12.88 9.70
CA GLU A 45 2.94 -12.52 8.52
C GLU A 45 3.21 -11.06 8.11
N LEU A 46 3.24 -10.82 6.80
CA LEU A 46 3.05 -9.50 6.22
C LEU A 46 1.56 -9.30 5.98
N ILE A 47 1.03 -8.18 6.47
CA ILE A 47 -0.35 -7.76 6.26
C ILE A 47 -0.32 -6.61 5.26
N HIS A 48 -0.84 -6.85 4.05
CA HIS A 48 -0.96 -5.86 2.98
C HIS A 48 -2.38 -5.30 2.96
N PHE A 49 -2.53 -3.99 2.81
CA PHE A 49 -3.82 -3.31 2.98
C PHE A 49 -3.93 -2.07 2.11
N ASP A 50 -5.18 -1.59 1.95
CA ASP A 50 -5.47 -0.32 1.29
C ASP A 50 -5.00 0.86 2.17
N PRO A 51 -4.02 1.67 1.71
CA PRO A 51 -3.52 2.82 2.47
C PRO A 51 -4.61 3.85 2.81
N PHE A 52 -5.64 3.99 1.96
CA PHE A 52 -6.73 4.94 2.21
C PHE A 52 -7.59 4.49 3.40
N ARG A 53 -7.93 3.20 3.46
CA ARG A 53 -8.67 2.62 4.59
C ARG A 53 -7.87 2.71 5.88
N PHE A 54 -6.57 2.44 5.79
CA PHE A 54 -5.67 2.58 6.93
C PHE A 54 -5.70 4.01 7.50
N VAL A 55 -5.49 5.03 6.65
CA VAL A 55 -5.49 6.44 7.10
C VAL A 55 -6.85 6.85 7.67
N ALA A 56 -7.95 6.34 7.11
CA ALA A 56 -9.31 6.58 7.62
C ALA A 56 -9.49 6.00 9.03
N ALA A 57 -8.96 4.80 9.29
CA ALA A 57 -9.05 4.12 10.58
C ALA A 57 -8.15 4.71 11.69
N LEU A 58 -7.12 5.50 11.33
CA LEU A 58 -6.24 6.14 12.31
C LEU A 58 -6.96 7.20 13.14
N SER A 59 -6.59 7.29 14.42
CA SER A 59 -6.98 8.40 15.30
C SER A 59 -6.48 9.75 14.75
N LYS A 60 -7.10 10.86 15.16
CA LYS A 60 -6.63 12.20 14.75
C LYS A 60 -5.14 12.43 15.09
N ALA A 61 -4.73 12.02 16.29
CA ALA A 61 -3.35 12.17 16.75
C ALA A 61 -2.37 11.31 15.94
N ASP A 62 -2.73 10.06 15.63
CA ASP A 62 -1.90 9.18 14.82
C ASP A 62 -1.83 9.63 13.36
N ARG A 63 -2.93 10.16 12.81
CA ARG A 63 -2.97 10.74 11.46
C ARG A 63 -2.06 11.96 11.35
N GLU A 64 -2.07 12.86 12.34
CA GLU A 64 -1.17 14.01 12.39
C GLU A 64 0.30 13.58 12.55
N LYS A 65 0.56 12.54 13.37
CA LYS A 65 1.90 11.94 13.49
C LYS A 65 2.37 11.34 12.17
N PHE A 66 1.54 10.54 11.51
CA PHE A 66 1.86 9.91 10.23
C PHE A 66 2.11 10.96 9.14
N SER A 67 1.24 11.98 9.05
CA SER A 67 1.40 13.09 8.11
C SER A 67 2.74 13.81 8.30
N ARG A 68 3.13 14.10 9.55
CA ARG A 68 4.44 14.71 9.86
C ARG A 68 5.63 13.84 9.42
N ILE A 69 5.55 12.52 9.59
CA ILE A 69 6.60 11.59 9.14
C ILE A 69 6.70 11.62 7.61
N CYS A 70 5.57 11.53 6.90
CA CYS A 70 5.55 11.53 5.43
C CYS A 70 6.06 12.85 4.84
N LEU A 71 5.72 14.00 5.45
CA LEU A 71 6.14 15.33 5.00
C LEU A 71 7.66 15.55 5.06
N GLN A 72 8.41 14.77 5.84
CA GLN A 72 9.87 14.89 5.88
C GLN A 72 10.51 14.50 4.54
N GLY A 73 9.96 13.51 3.83
CA GLY A 73 10.44 13.10 2.51
C GLY A 73 11.92 12.69 2.45
N THR A 74 12.48 12.20 3.57
CA THR A 74 13.89 11.81 3.65
C THR A 74 14.07 10.29 3.71
N VAL A 75 15.29 9.82 3.45
CA VAL A 75 15.62 8.39 3.58
C VAL A 75 15.42 7.88 5.03
N PRO A 76 15.87 8.59 6.08
CA PRO A 76 15.58 8.19 7.46
C PRO A 76 14.08 8.16 7.79
N SER A 77 13.26 9.05 7.22
CA SER A 77 11.82 9.05 7.49
C SER A 77 11.13 7.77 7.01
N LEU A 78 11.72 7.03 6.06
CA LEU A 78 11.21 5.72 5.64
C LEU A 78 11.31 4.68 6.76
N LEU A 79 12.35 4.73 7.62
CA LEU A 79 12.41 3.91 8.83
C LEU A 79 11.33 4.29 9.83
N ASP A 80 11.05 5.58 9.97
CA ASP A 80 9.98 6.06 10.86
C ASP A 80 8.60 5.65 10.35
N ILE A 81 8.40 5.58 9.03
CA ILE A 81 7.21 4.97 8.41
C ILE A 81 7.13 3.50 8.85
N TYR A 82 8.17 2.69 8.65
CA TYR A 82 8.10 1.28 9.06
C TYR A 82 7.83 1.09 10.56
N LYS A 83 8.47 1.89 11.43
CA LYS A 83 8.20 1.88 12.88
C LYS A 83 6.75 2.25 13.19
N PHE A 84 6.21 3.25 12.49
CA PHE A 84 4.81 3.63 12.62
C PHE A 84 3.89 2.50 12.20
N MET A 85 4.07 1.93 11.01
CA MET A 85 3.25 0.82 10.50
C MET A 85 3.25 -0.39 11.44
N ARG A 86 4.41 -0.74 12.01
CA ARG A 86 4.53 -1.79 13.02
C ARG A 86 3.72 -1.51 14.29
N SER A 87 3.65 -0.25 14.73
CA SER A 87 2.83 0.12 15.89
C SER A 87 1.32 0.01 15.64
N GLN A 88 0.91 -0.01 14.37
CA GLN A 88 -0.50 -0.01 13.96
C GLN A 88 -0.99 -1.38 13.48
N VAL A 89 -0.25 -2.48 13.71
CA VAL A 89 -0.69 -3.85 13.32
C VAL A 89 -2.09 -4.19 13.83
N GLY A 90 -2.46 -3.71 15.03
CA GLY A 90 -3.80 -3.90 15.60
C GLY A 90 -4.93 -3.12 14.93
N VAL A 91 -4.61 -2.09 14.13
CA VAL A 91 -5.57 -1.30 13.34
C VAL A 91 -5.82 -1.95 11.98
N VAL A 92 -4.84 -2.71 11.48
CA VAL A 92 -4.86 -3.31 10.13
C VAL A 92 -5.32 -4.77 10.17
N LEU A 93 -6.49 -5.04 10.74
CA LEU A 93 -6.96 -6.43 10.90
C LEU A 93 -7.40 -7.06 9.57
N ASP A 94 -7.95 -6.27 8.65
CA ASP A 94 -8.63 -6.71 7.40
C ASP A 94 -7.71 -6.72 6.17
N GLY A 95 -6.40 -6.80 6.36
CA GLY A 95 -5.45 -6.88 5.25
C GLY A 95 -5.22 -8.30 4.72
N GLU A 96 -4.77 -8.38 3.48
CA GLU A 96 -4.29 -9.59 2.84
C GLU A 96 -3.03 -10.10 3.55
N ARG A 97 -3.08 -11.34 4.05
CA ARG A 97 -1.99 -11.94 4.82
C ARG A 97 -1.09 -12.81 3.95
N VAL A 98 0.22 -12.62 4.08
CA VAL A 98 1.25 -13.41 3.41
C VAL A 98 2.25 -13.88 4.45
N ALA A 99 2.52 -15.18 4.52
CA ALA A 99 3.47 -15.72 5.46
C ALA A 99 4.87 -15.17 5.19
N VAL A 100 5.68 -14.93 6.22
CA VAL A 100 7.08 -14.52 6.07
C VAL A 100 8.00 -15.54 6.72
N CYS A 101 9.19 -15.74 6.15
CA CYS A 101 10.18 -16.61 6.76
C CYS A 101 10.76 -15.99 8.06
N PRO A 102 11.20 -16.80 9.04
CA PRO A 102 11.75 -16.27 10.30
C PRO A 102 12.94 -15.34 10.11
N GLY A 103 13.83 -15.63 9.15
CA GLY A 103 14.96 -14.76 8.83
C GLY A 103 14.54 -13.42 8.20
N PHE A 104 13.33 -13.32 7.65
CA PHE A 104 12.75 -12.04 7.24
C PHE A 104 12.36 -11.19 8.45
N VAL A 105 11.69 -11.76 9.45
CA VAL A 105 11.34 -11.04 10.69
C VAL A 105 12.60 -10.54 11.41
N GLU A 106 13.63 -11.38 11.51
CA GLU A 106 14.91 -10.98 12.10
C GLU A 106 15.58 -9.84 11.32
N HIS A 107 15.61 -9.94 9.98
CA HIS A 107 16.17 -8.91 9.12
C HIS A 107 15.38 -7.60 9.22
N TYR A 108 14.05 -7.66 9.20
CA TYR A 108 13.18 -6.50 9.37
C TYR A 108 13.47 -5.78 10.70
N ASN A 109 13.53 -6.53 11.81
CA ASN A 109 13.87 -5.99 13.12
C ASN A 109 15.26 -5.35 13.17
N LYS A 110 16.25 -5.92 12.48
CA LYS A 110 17.57 -5.31 12.32
C LYS A 110 17.50 -4.00 11.53
N THR A 111 16.77 -3.99 10.41
CA THR A 111 16.59 -2.81 9.55
C THR A 111 15.97 -1.63 10.31
N LEU A 112 14.99 -1.89 11.18
CA LEU A 112 14.34 -0.85 12.00
C LEU A 112 15.28 -0.17 13.01
N ASN A 113 16.38 -0.84 13.38
CA ASN A 113 17.33 -0.38 14.40
C ASN A 113 18.64 0.15 13.79
N LEU A 114 18.69 0.38 12.48
CA LEU A 114 19.89 0.88 11.80
C LEU A 114 20.16 2.36 12.13
N ALA A 115 21.46 2.71 12.16
CA ALA A 115 21.90 4.09 12.23
C ALA A 115 21.67 4.82 10.89
N PRO A 116 21.41 6.14 10.88
CA PRO A 116 21.08 6.91 9.67
C PRO A 116 22.04 6.76 8.47
N LYS A 117 23.33 6.47 8.73
CA LYS A 117 24.36 6.32 7.70
C LYS A 117 24.20 5.05 6.85
N ASP A 118 23.64 3.99 7.42
CA ASP A 118 23.52 2.67 6.76
C ASP A 118 22.15 2.45 6.12
N VAL A 119 21.21 3.38 6.34
CA VAL A 119 19.79 3.23 5.96
C VAL A 119 19.62 3.12 4.45
N GLN A 120 20.24 4.02 3.68
CA GLN A 120 20.03 4.07 2.23
C GLN A 120 20.42 2.76 1.54
N GLN A 121 21.57 2.20 1.91
CA GLN A 121 22.06 0.96 1.28
C GLN A 121 21.22 -0.25 1.67
N ASN A 122 20.77 -0.34 2.93
CA ASN A 122 19.94 -1.45 3.39
C ASN A 122 18.52 -1.38 2.81
N LEU A 123 17.92 -0.19 2.75
CA LEU A 123 16.58 0.00 2.20
C LEU A 123 16.49 -0.30 0.71
N ASN A 124 17.51 0.07 -0.07
CA ASN A 124 17.59 -0.32 -1.49
C ASN A 124 17.57 -1.85 -1.69
N ASN A 125 18.08 -2.61 -0.72
CA ASN A 125 18.08 -4.07 -0.74
C ASN A 125 16.86 -4.69 -0.04
N PHE A 126 15.98 -3.88 0.55
CA PHE A 126 14.79 -4.30 1.31
C PHE A 126 13.49 -4.15 0.50
N SER A 127 13.59 -4.12 -0.83
CA SER A 127 12.41 -4.16 -1.70
C SER A 127 11.86 -5.57 -1.80
N ILE A 128 10.56 -5.72 -1.54
CA ILE A 128 9.86 -7.01 -1.58
C ILE A 128 9.07 -7.11 -2.89
N SER A 129 9.53 -7.91 -3.85
CA SER A 129 8.84 -8.08 -5.13
C SER A 129 7.60 -8.96 -5.00
N ARG A 130 6.49 -8.50 -5.55
CA ARG A 130 5.22 -9.23 -5.59
C ARG A 130 5.18 -10.21 -6.74
N THR A 131 4.44 -11.32 -6.56
CA THR A 131 4.14 -12.24 -7.65
C THR A 131 2.91 -11.78 -8.43
N ALA A 132 2.76 -12.24 -9.67
CA ALA A 132 1.62 -11.93 -10.51
C ALA A 132 0.30 -12.32 -9.82
N SER A 133 -0.59 -11.34 -9.70
CA SER A 133 -1.91 -11.46 -9.07
C SER A 133 -2.94 -10.63 -9.80
N LEU A 134 -4.20 -11.02 -9.72
CA LEU A 134 -5.32 -10.22 -10.23
C LEU A 134 -5.45 -8.94 -9.41
N GLN A 135 -5.47 -7.78 -10.07
CA GLN A 135 -5.44 -6.48 -9.40
C GLN A 135 -6.64 -6.25 -8.48
N MET A 136 -7.82 -6.74 -8.87
CA MET A 136 -9.04 -6.52 -8.10
C MET A 136 -9.12 -7.41 -6.87
N THR A 137 -8.67 -8.66 -6.97
CA THR A 137 -8.90 -9.69 -5.96
C THR A 137 -7.65 -10.07 -5.17
N GLY A 138 -6.47 -9.63 -5.60
CA GLY A 138 -5.19 -10.08 -5.05
C GLY A 138 -4.87 -11.55 -5.35
N LEU A 139 -5.75 -12.26 -6.05
CA LEU A 139 -5.61 -13.70 -6.28
C LEU A 139 -4.40 -13.98 -7.19
N PRO A 140 -3.40 -14.74 -6.73
CA PRO A 140 -2.25 -15.08 -7.54
C PRO A 140 -2.66 -15.98 -8.71
N TYR A 141 -2.05 -15.75 -9.87
CA TYR A 141 -2.28 -16.57 -11.05
C TYR A 141 -0.95 -16.78 -11.80
N LEU A 142 -0.92 -17.73 -12.72
CA LEU A 142 0.24 -17.93 -13.59
C LEU A 142 -0.08 -17.39 -14.99
N PRO A 143 0.55 -16.27 -15.41
CA PRO A 143 0.31 -15.67 -16.72
C PRO A 143 0.65 -16.63 -17.87
N GLY A 144 -0.25 -16.76 -18.84
CA GLY A 144 -0.07 -17.60 -20.02
C GLY A 144 1.16 -17.23 -20.85
N SER A 145 1.61 -15.97 -20.78
CA SER A 145 2.85 -15.48 -21.37
C SER A 145 4.10 -16.17 -20.78
N SER A 146 4.12 -16.42 -19.47
CA SER A 146 5.23 -17.10 -18.79
C SER A 146 5.32 -18.56 -19.23
N ILE A 147 4.18 -19.25 -19.29
CA ILE A 147 4.10 -20.63 -19.79
C ILE A 147 4.49 -20.66 -21.27
N LYS A 148 3.91 -19.78 -22.10
CA LYS A 148 4.20 -19.71 -23.54
C LYS A 148 5.68 -19.44 -23.82
N GLY A 149 6.35 -18.63 -23.01
CA GLY A 149 7.80 -18.39 -23.10
C GLY A 149 8.63 -19.65 -22.82
N ALA A 150 8.24 -20.43 -21.80
CA ALA A 150 8.87 -21.72 -21.50
C ALA A 150 8.68 -22.73 -22.64
N LEU A 151 7.45 -22.85 -23.16
CA LEU A 151 7.16 -23.72 -24.32
C LEU A 151 7.94 -23.30 -25.57
N ARG A 152 8.05 -21.98 -25.81
CA ARG A 152 8.82 -21.44 -26.94
C ARG A 152 10.30 -21.79 -26.84
N THR A 153 10.88 -21.66 -25.65
CA THR A 153 12.28 -22.02 -25.41
C THR A 153 12.51 -23.52 -25.62
N ALA A 154 11.61 -24.37 -25.13
CA ALA A 154 11.69 -25.81 -25.34
C ALA A 154 11.64 -26.18 -26.83
N ILE A 155 10.71 -25.60 -27.60
CA ILE A 155 10.59 -25.85 -29.04
C ILE A 155 11.81 -25.35 -29.82
N LEU A 156 12.34 -24.18 -29.48
CA LEU A 156 13.57 -23.67 -30.08
C LEU A 156 14.74 -24.65 -29.88
N ASN A 157 14.87 -25.21 -28.68
CA ASN A 157 15.89 -26.22 -28.38
C ASN A 157 15.66 -27.53 -29.14
N LEU A 158 14.42 -28.02 -29.21
CA LEU A 158 14.06 -29.21 -29.99
C LEU A 158 14.40 -29.02 -31.48
N ARG A 159 14.01 -27.89 -32.08
CA ARG A 159 14.29 -27.57 -33.48
C ARG A 159 15.77 -27.28 -33.76
N ASN A 160 16.51 -26.77 -32.76
CA ASN A 160 17.97 -26.62 -32.88
C ASN A 160 18.67 -27.98 -32.92
N ASN A 161 18.13 -29.00 -32.24
CA ASN A 161 18.64 -30.37 -32.22
C ASN A 161 20.15 -30.45 -31.86
N GLY A 162 20.57 -29.68 -30.85
CA GLY A 162 21.96 -29.66 -30.38
C GLY A 162 22.98 -29.04 -31.35
N LYS A 163 22.54 -28.43 -32.46
CA LYS A 163 23.44 -27.77 -33.41
C LYS A 163 24.20 -26.65 -32.72
N THR A 164 25.52 -26.73 -32.81
CA THR A 164 26.44 -25.68 -32.41
C THR A 164 26.76 -24.87 -33.68
N LEU A 165 26.55 -23.56 -33.63
CA LEU A 165 26.94 -22.65 -34.72
C LEU A 165 27.93 -21.62 -34.19
N PRO A 166 28.77 -21.01 -35.06
CA PRO A 166 29.62 -19.91 -34.64
C PRO A 166 28.79 -18.83 -33.92
N PRO A 167 29.37 -18.18 -32.90
CA PRO A 167 28.65 -17.27 -32.03
C PRO A 167 27.96 -16.18 -32.84
N TYR A 168 26.63 -16.24 -32.94
CA TYR A 168 25.84 -15.12 -33.39
C TYR A 168 26.11 -13.94 -32.45
N ASN A 169 26.33 -12.74 -32.97
CA ASN A 169 26.42 -11.56 -32.12
C ASN A 169 25.05 -11.32 -31.45
N ALA A 170 24.98 -10.60 -30.31
CA ALA A 170 23.71 -10.37 -29.61
C ALA A 170 22.62 -9.71 -30.50
N ARG A 171 23.03 -9.01 -31.58
CA ARG A 171 22.14 -8.42 -32.59
C ARG A 171 21.45 -9.46 -33.48
N GLU A 172 22.01 -10.67 -33.58
CA GLU A 172 21.51 -11.77 -34.39
C GLU A 172 20.63 -12.77 -33.62
N ALA A 173 20.40 -12.59 -32.31
CA ALA A 173 19.50 -13.48 -31.54
C ALA A 173 18.10 -13.55 -32.16
N LYS A 174 17.56 -12.41 -32.62
CA LYS A 174 16.29 -12.34 -33.36
C LYS A 174 16.34 -13.09 -34.70
N LYS A 175 17.50 -13.11 -35.36
CA LYS A 175 17.70 -13.84 -36.61
C LYS A 175 17.74 -15.35 -36.34
N MET A 176 18.44 -15.78 -35.29
CA MET A 176 18.48 -17.17 -34.86
C MET A 176 17.08 -17.73 -34.54
N GLU A 177 16.26 -16.97 -33.82
CA GLU A 177 14.89 -17.36 -33.50
C GLU A 177 14.03 -17.52 -34.77
N LYS A 178 14.13 -16.56 -35.70
CA LYS A 178 13.48 -16.60 -37.03
C LYS A 178 13.93 -17.82 -37.83
N ASP A 179 15.21 -18.12 -37.83
CA ASP A 179 15.80 -19.24 -38.58
C ASP A 179 15.38 -20.61 -38.02
N LEU A 180 15.24 -20.73 -36.69
CA LEU A 180 14.81 -21.96 -36.02
C LEU A 180 13.30 -22.20 -36.17
N LEU A 181 12.49 -21.13 -36.10
CA LEU A 181 11.04 -21.23 -36.22
C LEU A 181 10.53 -21.06 -37.67
N LYS A 182 11.44 -20.81 -38.62
CA LYS A 182 11.17 -20.67 -40.07
C LYS A 182 10.16 -19.59 -40.41
N PHE A 183 10.30 -18.41 -39.80
CA PHE A 183 9.46 -17.24 -40.08
C PHE A 183 10.30 -15.99 -40.39
N SER A 184 9.72 -15.02 -41.09
CA SER A 184 10.40 -13.76 -41.46
C SER A 184 9.79 -12.55 -40.75
N GLN A 185 8.46 -12.50 -40.72
CA GLN A 185 7.65 -11.46 -40.08
C GLN A 185 6.79 -12.04 -38.96
N PHE A 186 6.36 -11.21 -38.02
CA PHE A 186 5.60 -11.64 -36.85
C PHE A 186 4.31 -12.39 -37.23
N GLU A 187 3.68 -11.99 -38.34
CA GLU A 187 2.46 -12.58 -38.88
C GLU A 187 2.63 -14.05 -39.28
N THR A 188 3.86 -14.42 -39.64
CA THR A 188 4.28 -15.77 -40.08
C THR A 188 4.90 -16.61 -38.97
N ASP A 189 4.97 -16.09 -37.73
CA ASP A 189 5.48 -16.84 -36.57
C ASP A 189 4.52 -18.00 -36.23
N PRO A 190 5.00 -19.26 -36.17
CA PRO A 190 4.14 -20.39 -35.85
C PRO A 190 3.52 -20.31 -34.44
N PHE A 191 4.13 -19.60 -33.48
CA PHE A 191 3.53 -19.39 -32.15
C PHE A 191 2.35 -18.42 -32.16
N ARG A 192 2.05 -17.75 -33.29
CA ARG A 192 0.79 -17.03 -33.45
C ARG A 192 -0.42 -17.98 -33.32
N LEU A 193 -0.25 -19.23 -33.74
CA LEU A 193 -1.26 -20.28 -33.71
C LEU A 193 -1.36 -21.00 -32.37
N VAL A 194 -0.40 -20.80 -31.46
CA VAL A 194 -0.41 -21.36 -30.11
C VAL A 194 -1.00 -20.32 -29.16
N LYS A 195 -2.20 -20.56 -28.65
CA LYS A 195 -2.83 -19.74 -27.61
C LYS A 195 -2.64 -20.44 -26.28
N VAL A 196 -2.19 -19.70 -25.28
CA VAL A 196 -2.02 -20.19 -23.92
C VAL A 196 -2.83 -19.26 -23.05
N SER A 197 -3.83 -19.80 -22.35
CA SER A 197 -4.60 -19.00 -21.40
C SER A 197 -3.75 -18.63 -20.19
N ASP A 198 -4.21 -17.65 -19.42
CA ASP A 198 -3.78 -17.55 -18.05
C ASP A 198 -4.24 -18.78 -17.26
N PHE A 199 -3.45 -19.17 -16.27
CA PHE A 199 -3.71 -20.31 -15.42
C PHE A 199 -4.20 -19.81 -14.06
N MET A 200 -5.46 -20.11 -13.76
CA MET A 200 -6.16 -19.63 -12.58
C MET A 200 -6.20 -20.68 -11.49
N PRO A 201 -6.10 -20.30 -10.20
CA PRO A 201 -6.06 -21.27 -9.12
C PRO A 201 -7.41 -21.97 -8.94
N THR A 202 -7.36 -23.25 -8.57
CA THR A 202 -8.54 -24.08 -8.24
C THR A 202 -8.64 -24.40 -6.75
N ALA A 203 -7.73 -23.86 -5.95
CA ALA A 203 -7.71 -23.95 -4.50
C ALA A 203 -7.11 -22.68 -3.91
N THR A 204 -7.14 -22.56 -2.58
CA THR A 204 -6.42 -21.49 -1.86
C THR A 204 -4.93 -21.50 -2.23
N VAL A 205 -4.38 -20.32 -2.47
CA VAL A 205 -2.98 -20.15 -2.89
C VAL A 205 -2.12 -19.71 -1.70
N PRO A 206 -1.51 -20.64 -0.94
CA PRO A 206 -0.53 -20.29 0.08
C PRO A 206 0.65 -19.57 -0.55
N ARG A 207 1.02 -18.46 0.06
CA ARG A 207 2.15 -17.62 -0.36
C ARG A 207 3.09 -17.36 0.80
N LYS A 208 4.35 -17.18 0.44
CA LYS A 208 5.41 -16.89 1.41
C LYS A 208 6.36 -15.83 0.88
N ILE A 209 6.86 -14.96 1.76
CA ILE A 209 7.98 -14.08 1.46
C ILE A 209 9.27 -14.83 1.82
N VAL A 210 10.11 -15.03 0.80
CA VAL A 210 11.38 -15.76 0.90
C VAL A 210 12.52 -14.94 0.32
N TYR A 211 13.75 -15.35 0.62
CA TYR A 211 14.95 -14.82 -0.02
C TYR A 211 15.30 -15.68 -1.23
N GLY A 212 15.44 -15.08 -2.41
CA GLY A 212 16.21 -15.66 -3.50
C GLY A 212 17.68 -15.36 -3.28
N VAL A 213 18.51 -16.39 -3.05
CA VAL A 213 19.96 -16.23 -2.82
C VAL A 213 20.77 -16.76 -3.99
N ASP A 214 21.77 -15.99 -4.41
CA ASP A 214 22.68 -16.37 -5.49
C ASP A 214 23.79 -17.31 -4.98
N CYS A 215 23.76 -18.58 -5.42
CA CYS A 215 24.69 -19.62 -4.98
C CYS A 215 25.61 -20.02 -6.13
N ARG A 216 26.93 -20.08 -5.91
CA ARG A 216 27.86 -20.59 -6.93
C ARG A 216 27.67 -22.09 -7.12
N LYS A 217 27.54 -22.54 -8.36
CA LYS A 217 27.36 -23.96 -8.71
C LYS A 217 28.56 -24.82 -8.32
N TRP A 218 29.77 -24.24 -8.42
CA TRP A 218 31.03 -24.90 -8.08
C TRP A 218 31.75 -24.09 -7.00
N PRO A 219 31.45 -24.34 -5.72
CA PRO A 219 32.05 -23.59 -4.62
C PRO A 219 33.57 -23.83 -4.57
N SER A 220 34.34 -22.74 -4.65
CA SER A 220 35.80 -22.77 -4.48
C SER A 220 36.14 -22.50 -3.01
N LYS A 221 37.12 -23.19 -2.43
CA LYS A 221 37.54 -23.05 -1.02
C LYS A 221 37.95 -21.61 -0.59
N LYS A 222 38.13 -20.67 -1.52
CA LYS A 222 38.72 -19.33 -1.28
C LYS A 222 37.72 -18.16 -1.25
N VAL A 223 36.46 -18.34 -1.62
CA VAL A 223 35.50 -17.22 -1.68
C VAL A 223 34.54 -17.31 -0.50
N GLU A 224 34.72 -16.40 0.47
CA GLU A 224 33.88 -16.29 1.66
C GLU A 224 32.40 -16.06 1.30
N GLU A 225 31.49 -16.60 2.09
CA GLU A 225 30.03 -16.44 1.99
C GLU A 225 29.53 -14.98 2.13
N LYS A 226 30.43 -14.03 2.39
CA LYS A 226 30.12 -12.62 2.68
C LYS A 226 29.59 -11.82 1.48
N GLU A 227 29.79 -12.29 0.24
CA GLU A 227 29.42 -11.56 -0.99
C GLU A 227 28.12 -12.04 -1.67
N ARG A 228 27.28 -12.86 -1.01
CA ARG A 228 26.03 -13.33 -1.65
C ARG A 228 25.02 -12.19 -1.79
N VAL A 229 24.57 -11.99 -3.03
CA VAL A 229 23.44 -11.12 -3.35
C VAL A 229 22.15 -11.88 -3.08
N TYR A 230 21.16 -11.19 -2.51
CA TYR A 230 19.83 -11.72 -2.31
C TYR A 230 18.77 -10.79 -2.91
N GLN A 231 17.58 -11.34 -3.14
CA GLN A 231 16.36 -10.62 -3.49
C GLN A 231 15.25 -11.11 -2.57
N ILE A 232 14.31 -10.24 -2.21
CA ILE A 232 13.15 -10.62 -1.38
C ILE A 232 11.94 -10.76 -2.29
N LEU A 233 11.35 -11.95 -2.31
CA LEU A 233 10.30 -12.32 -3.27
C LEU A 233 9.10 -12.92 -2.55
N GLU A 234 7.91 -12.49 -2.93
CA GLU A 234 6.68 -13.25 -2.70
C GLU A 234 6.66 -14.45 -3.66
N VAL A 235 6.46 -15.66 -3.12
CA VAL A 235 6.35 -16.89 -3.91
C VAL A 235 5.01 -17.58 -3.65
N ILE A 236 4.51 -18.26 -4.66
CA ILE A 236 3.50 -19.29 -4.52
C ILE A 236 4.22 -20.54 -4.01
N GLU A 237 3.77 -21.11 -2.89
CA GLU A 237 4.37 -22.32 -2.33
C GLU A 237 4.09 -23.56 -3.19
N PRO A 238 4.88 -24.64 -3.05
CA PRO A 238 4.63 -25.91 -3.74
C PRO A 238 3.27 -26.53 -3.37
N GLY A 239 2.70 -27.31 -4.28
CA GLY A 239 1.47 -28.08 -4.11
C GLY A 239 0.20 -27.37 -4.60
N VAL A 240 0.30 -26.16 -5.16
CA VAL A 240 -0.86 -25.39 -5.61
C VAL A 240 -1.23 -25.74 -7.04
N THR A 241 -2.53 -25.95 -7.28
CA THR A 241 -3.09 -26.33 -8.59
C THR A 241 -3.73 -25.14 -9.31
N PHE A 242 -3.44 -25.04 -10.60
CA PHE A 242 -3.98 -24.02 -11.50
C PHE A 242 -4.57 -24.67 -12.75
N LEU A 243 -5.72 -24.18 -13.19
CA LEU A 243 -6.38 -24.58 -14.42
C LEU A 243 -6.11 -23.57 -15.53
N GLY A 244 -5.74 -24.06 -16.71
CA GLY A 244 -5.66 -23.26 -17.93
C GLY A 244 -5.81 -24.13 -19.16
N SER A 245 -5.62 -23.55 -20.34
CA SER A 245 -5.72 -24.25 -21.62
C SER A 245 -4.63 -23.82 -22.59
N ILE A 246 -4.28 -24.76 -23.47
CA ILE A 246 -3.42 -24.51 -24.62
C ILE A 246 -4.22 -24.90 -25.86
N THR A 247 -4.41 -23.94 -26.76
CA THR A 247 -5.07 -24.13 -28.03
C THR A 247 -4.06 -24.03 -29.17
N VAL A 248 -4.00 -25.06 -30.01
CA VAL A 248 -3.21 -25.08 -31.24
C VAL A 248 -4.16 -24.94 -32.43
N ILE A 249 -3.99 -23.85 -33.19
CA ILE A 249 -4.82 -23.54 -34.34
C ILE A 249 -4.16 -24.07 -35.61
N THR A 250 -4.91 -24.80 -36.44
CA THR A 250 -4.41 -25.23 -37.75
C THR A 250 -4.30 -24.03 -38.70
N PRO A 251 -3.15 -23.80 -39.38
CA PRO A 251 -3.01 -22.69 -40.29
C PRO A 251 -3.90 -22.85 -41.53
N HIS A 252 -4.56 -21.78 -41.97
CA HIS A 252 -5.15 -21.73 -43.30
C HIS A 252 -4.06 -21.72 -44.38
N ALA A 253 -4.38 -22.22 -45.58
CA ALA A 253 -3.42 -22.36 -46.68
C ALA A 253 -2.68 -21.06 -47.07
N LYS A 254 -3.30 -19.89 -46.86
CA LYS A 254 -2.72 -18.57 -47.18
C LYS A 254 -1.98 -17.91 -46.00
N ALA A 255 -1.84 -18.57 -44.85
CA ALA A 255 -1.26 -17.98 -43.65
C ALA A 255 0.27 -17.76 -43.74
N GLY A 256 0.96 -18.38 -44.70
CA GLY A 256 2.41 -18.23 -44.89
C GLY A 256 3.27 -18.86 -43.79
N ILE A 257 2.67 -19.65 -42.89
CA ILE A 257 3.35 -20.35 -41.79
C ILE A 257 3.88 -21.68 -42.30
N LYS A 258 5.21 -21.79 -42.46
CA LYS A 258 5.87 -22.94 -43.08
C LYS A 258 5.94 -24.18 -42.19
N GLN A 259 6.15 -23.98 -40.89
CA GLN A 259 6.33 -25.04 -39.90
C GLN A 259 5.47 -24.78 -38.67
N PRO A 260 4.14 -25.01 -38.75
CA PRO A 260 3.25 -24.84 -37.62
C PRO A 260 3.67 -25.73 -36.44
N VAL A 261 3.48 -25.22 -35.23
CA VAL A 261 3.70 -25.99 -34.00
C VAL A 261 2.49 -26.87 -33.76
N THR A 262 2.71 -28.13 -33.37
CA THR A 262 1.65 -29.09 -33.00
C THR A 262 1.68 -29.41 -31.52
N MET A 263 0.59 -29.93 -30.96
CA MET A 263 0.56 -30.38 -29.57
C MET A 263 1.58 -31.50 -29.30
N ALA A 264 1.75 -32.42 -30.26
CA ALA A 264 2.77 -33.47 -30.18
C ALA A 264 4.20 -32.90 -30.14
N GLU A 265 4.49 -31.84 -30.91
CA GLU A 265 5.79 -31.16 -30.87
C GLU A 265 6.00 -30.48 -29.51
N ILE A 266 4.99 -29.81 -28.97
CA ILE A 266 5.04 -29.18 -27.64
C ILE A 266 5.39 -30.22 -26.57
N SER A 267 4.63 -31.32 -26.50
CA SER A 267 4.85 -32.37 -25.50
C SER A 267 6.25 -32.97 -25.60
N LYS A 268 6.72 -33.28 -26.81
CA LYS A 268 8.07 -33.80 -27.03
C LYS A 268 9.15 -32.79 -26.63
N ALA A 269 8.96 -31.52 -26.98
CA ALA A 269 9.91 -30.45 -26.68
C ALA A 269 10.06 -30.24 -25.17
N VAL A 270 8.93 -30.15 -24.45
CA VAL A 270 8.89 -29.96 -22.99
C VAL A 270 9.60 -31.12 -22.29
N GLN A 271 9.21 -32.37 -22.58
CA GLN A 271 9.81 -33.56 -21.95
C GLN A 271 11.32 -33.65 -22.20
N THR A 272 11.75 -33.46 -23.45
CA THR A 272 13.16 -33.59 -23.81
C THR A 272 14.01 -32.47 -23.20
N PHE A 273 13.57 -31.22 -23.34
CA PHE A 273 14.33 -30.07 -22.89
C PHE A 273 14.40 -30.00 -21.36
N PHE A 274 13.25 -29.97 -20.68
CA PHE A 274 13.22 -29.82 -19.24
C PHE A 274 13.74 -31.07 -18.51
N GLY A 275 13.59 -32.28 -19.08
CA GLY A 275 14.22 -33.48 -18.55
C GLY A 275 15.75 -33.38 -18.50
N LYS A 276 16.36 -32.88 -19.58
CA LYS A 276 17.81 -32.64 -19.64
C LYS A 276 18.25 -31.53 -18.68
N GLU A 277 17.53 -30.41 -18.65
CA GLU A 277 17.85 -29.26 -17.81
C GLU A 277 17.71 -29.60 -16.31
N LYS A 278 16.69 -30.38 -15.93
CA LYS A 278 16.54 -30.90 -14.58
C LYS A 278 17.68 -31.85 -14.20
N SER A 279 18.05 -32.79 -15.07
CA SER A 279 19.17 -33.69 -14.82
C SER A 279 20.51 -32.96 -14.66
N ARG A 280 20.69 -31.82 -15.34
CA ARG A 280 21.85 -30.94 -15.08
C ARG A 280 21.72 -30.27 -13.71
N GLU A 281 20.62 -29.61 -13.43
CA GLU A 281 20.42 -28.92 -12.14
C GLU A 281 20.56 -29.88 -10.96
N ASP A 282 20.07 -31.11 -11.05
CA ASP A 282 20.15 -32.10 -9.98
C ASP A 282 21.60 -32.44 -9.62
N ARG A 283 22.49 -32.50 -10.61
CA ARG A 283 23.94 -32.67 -10.38
C ARG A 283 24.55 -31.44 -9.71
N GLU A 284 24.13 -30.24 -10.12
CA GLU A 284 24.57 -28.97 -9.52
C GLU A 284 24.10 -28.88 -8.05
N LEU A 285 22.83 -29.19 -7.77
CA LEU A 285 22.22 -29.21 -6.43
C LEU A 285 22.89 -30.26 -5.54
N SER A 286 23.10 -31.47 -6.04
CA SER A 286 23.79 -32.53 -5.29
C SER A 286 25.21 -32.12 -4.92
N GLY A 287 25.92 -31.43 -5.82
CA GLY A 287 27.24 -30.85 -5.54
C GLY A 287 27.25 -29.78 -4.45
N LEU A 288 26.10 -29.16 -4.17
CA LEU A 288 25.89 -28.20 -3.08
C LEU A 288 25.37 -28.85 -1.79
N GLY A 289 25.17 -30.17 -1.78
CA GLY A 289 24.57 -30.89 -0.66
C GLY A 289 23.06 -30.69 -0.55
N ILE A 290 22.38 -30.32 -1.64
CA ILE A 290 20.92 -30.19 -1.72
C ILE A 290 20.37 -31.44 -2.40
N ASN A 291 19.43 -32.10 -1.75
CA ASN A 291 18.79 -33.28 -2.30
C ASN A 291 17.80 -32.90 -3.41
N PRO A 292 17.98 -33.38 -4.64
CA PRO A 292 17.05 -33.13 -5.71
C PRO A 292 15.67 -33.75 -5.45
N SER A 293 14.61 -33.03 -5.82
CA SER A 293 13.25 -33.56 -5.77
C SER A 293 12.96 -34.44 -6.99
N ALA A 294 12.23 -35.54 -6.77
CA ALA A 294 11.66 -36.35 -7.84
C ALA A 294 10.64 -35.52 -8.63
N MET A 295 10.55 -35.77 -9.95
CA MET A 295 9.66 -35.04 -10.84
C MET A 295 8.62 -35.97 -11.47
N PRO A 296 7.40 -35.47 -11.75
CA PRO A 296 6.42 -36.19 -12.53
C PRO A 296 6.89 -36.34 -14.00
N PRO A 297 6.16 -37.08 -14.85
CA PRO A 297 6.58 -37.33 -16.24
C PRO A 297 6.65 -36.08 -17.13
N CYS A 298 5.79 -35.08 -16.89
CA CYS A 298 5.70 -33.87 -17.70
C CYS A 298 5.77 -32.64 -16.82
N PHE A 299 6.84 -31.86 -16.97
CA PHE A 299 7.11 -30.69 -16.15
C PHE A 299 7.84 -29.62 -16.97
N ALA A 300 7.73 -28.38 -16.50
CA ALA A 300 8.42 -27.23 -17.05
C ALA A 300 8.98 -26.35 -15.94
N ARG A 301 9.77 -25.36 -16.34
CA ARG A 301 10.27 -24.33 -15.43
C ARG A 301 9.79 -22.96 -15.88
N ILE A 302 9.19 -22.21 -14.96
CA ILE A 302 8.58 -20.91 -15.22
C ILE A 302 8.97 -19.87 -14.18
N GLY A 303 8.78 -18.60 -14.54
CA GLY A 303 8.99 -17.47 -13.63
C GLY A 303 10.45 -17.08 -13.46
N ARG A 304 10.67 -16.15 -12.53
CA ARG A 304 12.00 -15.61 -12.20
C ARG A 304 12.86 -16.72 -11.60
N HIS A 305 14.17 -16.60 -11.76
CA HIS A 305 15.14 -17.57 -11.25
C HIS A 305 15.02 -18.99 -11.87
N SER A 306 14.41 -19.11 -13.05
CA SER A 306 14.45 -20.34 -13.86
C SER A 306 15.86 -20.76 -14.32
N GLY A 307 16.85 -19.87 -14.18
CA GLY A 307 18.20 -20.07 -14.69
C GLY A 307 18.34 -19.67 -16.16
N ALA A 308 19.52 -19.20 -16.54
CA ALA A 308 19.77 -18.74 -17.91
C ALA A 308 19.63 -19.88 -18.92
N GLU A 309 19.98 -21.10 -18.51
CA GLU A 309 19.98 -22.27 -19.35
C GLU A 309 18.57 -22.75 -19.73
N CYS A 310 17.58 -22.54 -18.85
CA CYS A 310 16.15 -22.80 -19.12
C CYS A 310 15.48 -21.72 -19.98
N CYS A 311 16.14 -20.57 -20.17
CA CYS A 311 15.63 -19.43 -20.94
C CYS A 311 16.44 -19.16 -22.23
N THR A 312 17.34 -20.07 -22.60
CA THR A 312 18.22 -19.91 -23.76
C THR A 312 18.30 -21.17 -24.61
N VAL A 313 18.86 -21.05 -25.82
CA VAL A 313 19.03 -22.17 -26.75
C VAL A 313 20.42 -22.78 -26.58
N GLU A 314 20.47 -24.06 -26.22
CA GLU A 314 21.69 -24.85 -26.09
C GLU A 314 22.52 -24.86 -27.38
N GLY A 315 23.85 -24.86 -27.26
CA GLY A 315 24.78 -24.77 -28.39
C GLY A 315 24.89 -23.37 -28.99
N ARG A 316 24.10 -22.40 -28.48
CA ARG A 316 24.07 -21.01 -28.93
C ARG A 316 24.07 -19.99 -27.79
N ARG A 317 24.36 -20.44 -26.56
CA ARG A 317 24.31 -19.61 -25.34
C ARG A 317 25.47 -18.62 -25.31
N GLN A 318 25.17 -17.37 -24.97
CA GLN A 318 26.15 -16.32 -24.67
C GLN A 318 25.74 -15.59 -23.40
N ILE A 319 26.08 -16.19 -22.27
CA ILE A 319 25.76 -15.70 -20.94
C ILE A 319 26.89 -14.78 -20.50
N ARG A 320 26.56 -13.51 -20.29
CA ARG A 320 27.50 -12.49 -19.84
C ARG A 320 27.67 -12.58 -18.32
N ILE A 321 28.87 -12.97 -17.89
CA ILE A 321 29.28 -13.10 -16.49
C ILE A 321 30.08 -11.87 -16.07
N MET A 322 29.57 -11.15 -15.09
CA MET A 322 30.27 -10.03 -14.47
C MET A 322 31.41 -10.54 -13.57
N GLN A 323 32.61 -9.99 -13.72
CA GLN A 323 33.82 -10.43 -12.98
C GLN A 323 34.14 -9.53 -11.76
N GLY A 324 33.18 -8.69 -11.34
CA GLY A 324 33.37 -7.67 -10.30
C GLY A 324 33.75 -6.29 -10.86
N LYS A 325 33.88 -5.31 -9.97
CA LYS A 325 34.10 -3.90 -10.33
C LYS A 325 35.45 -3.73 -11.05
N GLY A 326 35.44 -3.07 -12.21
CA GLY A 326 36.64 -2.76 -13.00
C GLY A 326 37.19 -3.90 -13.87
N LYS A 327 36.60 -5.10 -13.83
CA LYS A 327 37.01 -6.22 -14.70
C LYS A 327 36.06 -6.39 -15.88
N PRO A 328 36.57 -6.69 -17.09
CA PRO A 328 35.71 -6.93 -18.25
C PRO A 328 34.83 -8.16 -17.99
N ALA A 329 33.59 -8.10 -18.49
CA ALA A 329 32.69 -9.24 -18.43
C ALA A 329 33.21 -10.39 -19.31
N LYS A 330 33.00 -11.63 -18.87
CA LYS A 330 33.29 -12.83 -19.65
C LYS A 330 32.01 -13.38 -20.24
N THR A 331 32.06 -13.89 -21.46
CA THR A 331 30.93 -14.60 -22.07
C THR A 331 31.17 -16.10 -21.96
N GLN A 332 30.19 -16.84 -21.46
CA GLN A 332 30.22 -18.30 -21.32
C GLN A 332 28.92 -18.91 -21.86
N ASP A 333 28.89 -20.22 -22.05
CA ASP A 333 27.71 -20.97 -22.48
C ASP A 333 26.85 -21.46 -21.30
N HIS A 334 27.27 -21.18 -20.07
CA HIS A 334 26.58 -21.52 -18.82
C HIS A 334 26.64 -20.38 -17.80
N ALA A 335 25.74 -20.38 -16.83
CA ALA A 335 25.81 -19.51 -15.67
C ALA A 335 26.74 -20.12 -14.60
N ASN A 336 27.44 -19.26 -13.85
CA ASN A 336 28.29 -19.69 -12.72
C ASN A 336 27.52 -19.87 -11.41
N THR A 337 26.28 -19.39 -11.38
CA THR A 337 25.45 -19.38 -10.18
C THR A 337 24.06 -19.93 -10.45
N ILE A 338 23.42 -20.38 -9.38
CA ILE A 338 22.05 -20.86 -9.30
C ILE A 338 21.34 -20.08 -8.21
N TRP A 339 20.13 -19.64 -8.49
CA TRP A 339 19.29 -18.93 -7.53
C TRP A 339 18.41 -19.91 -6.77
N LEU A 340 18.42 -19.82 -5.44
CA LEU A 340 17.70 -20.75 -4.57
C LEU A 340 16.85 -20.01 -3.55
N ALA A 341 15.70 -20.55 -3.22
CA ALA A 341 14.81 -20.03 -2.19
C ALA A 341 15.36 -20.38 -0.81
N ALA A 342 15.43 -19.38 0.07
CA ALA A 342 15.97 -19.47 1.41
C ALA A 342 15.06 -18.75 2.42
N ASP A 343 15.08 -19.22 3.66
CA ASP A 343 14.38 -18.56 4.78
C ASP A 343 15.22 -17.44 5.45
N SER A 344 16.40 -17.12 4.91
CA SER A 344 17.24 -16.01 5.37
C SER A 344 18.10 -15.45 4.23
N SER A 345 18.53 -14.18 4.34
CA SER A 345 19.41 -13.53 3.36
C SER A 345 20.81 -14.13 3.29
N LYS A 346 21.26 -14.81 4.35
CA LYS A 346 22.58 -15.45 4.48
C LYS A 346 22.42 -16.86 5.07
N PRO A 347 21.91 -17.82 4.28
CA PRO A 347 21.64 -19.17 4.76
C PRO A 347 22.95 -19.90 5.08
N LYS A 348 23.03 -20.43 6.30
CA LYS A 348 24.18 -21.24 6.76
C LYS A 348 24.09 -22.70 6.36
N VAL A 349 22.86 -23.18 6.13
CA VAL A 349 22.54 -24.58 5.89
C VAL A 349 22.06 -24.71 4.45
N MET A 350 22.84 -25.39 3.59
CA MET A 350 22.52 -25.46 2.16
C MET A 350 21.37 -26.42 1.86
N HIS A 351 21.25 -27.53 2.58
CA HIS A 351 20.24 -28.56 2.28
C HIS A 351 18.78 -28.11 2.47
N THR A 352 18.54 -26.97 3.11
CA THR A 352 17.21 -26.37 3.27
C THR A 352 16.83 -25.46 2.10
N LEU A 353 17.77 -25.18 1.20
CA LEU A 353 17.54 -24.35 0.03
C LEU A 353 16.75 -25.11 -1.04
N ARG A 354 15.80 -24.42 -1.67
CA ARG A 354 14.90 -25.01 -2.68
C ARG A 354 15.13 -24.36 -4.05
N PRO A 355 15.16 -25.11 -5.17
CA PRO A 355 15.15 -24.50 -6.49
C PRO A 355 13.85 -23.72 -6.72
N PHE A 356 13.84 -22.80 -7.69
CA PHE A 356 12.63 -22.07 -8.09
C PHE A 356 11.98 -22.62 -9.36
N GLY A 357 10.67 -22.41 -9.48
CA GLY A 357 9.97 -22.33 -10.77
C GLY A 357 9.56 -23.65 -11.40
N TRP A 358 9.84 -24.79 -10.78
CA TRP A 358 9.42 -26.10 -11.30
C TRP A 358 7.91 -26.30 -11.12
N VAL A 359 7.26 -26.71 -12.22
CA VAL A 359 5.83 -26.99 -12.26
C VAL A 359 5.54 -28.26 -13.05
N GLU A 360 4.53 -29.01 -12.63
CA GLU A 360 3.94 -30.11 -13.40
C GLU A 360 2.99 -29.55 -14.47
N LEU A 361 2.94 -30.20 -15.62
CA LEU A 361 1.99 -29.92 -16.71
C LEU A 361 1.19 -31.19 -17.01
N LYS A 362 0.02 -31.34 -16.39
CA LYS A 362 -0.86 -32.49 -16.58
C LYS A 362 -1.99 -32.13 -17.56
N PRO A 363 -2.09 -32.76 -18.75
CA PRO A 363 -3.27 -32.62 -19.59
C PRO A 363 -4.49 -33.24 -18.90
N LEU A 364 -5.64 -32.59 -19.03
CA LEU A 364 -6.89 -33.00 -18.40
C LEU A 364 -7.86 -33.61 -19.40
N SER A 365 -8.57 -34.64 -18.96
CA SER A 365 -9.78 -35.09 -19.63
C SER A 365 -10.91 -34.06 -19.47
N ALA A 366 -11.93 -34.12 -20.33
CA ALA A 366 -13.07 -33.19 -20.27
C ALA A 366 -13.78 -33.20 -18.90
N PRO A 367 -14.03 -34.37 -18.24
CA PRO A 367 -14.60 -34.39 -16.90
C PRO A 367 -13.71 -33.75 -15.83
N GLU A 368 -12.39 -34.04 -15.84
CA GLU A 368 -11.45 -33.41 -14.89
C GLU A 368 -11.41 -31.90 -15.05
N ALA A 369 -11.39 -31.41 -16.30
CA ALA A 369 -11.42 -29.99 -16.60
C ALA A 369 -12.71 -29.32 -16.09
N ALA A 370 -13.87 -29.95 -16.26
CA ALA A 370 -15.15 -29.43 -15.78
C ALA A 370 -15.19 -29.28 -14.25
N ILE A 371 -14.69 -30.30 -13.52
CA ILE A 371 -14.58 -30.24 -12.05
C ILE A 371 -13.70 -29.07 -11.61
N MET A 372 -12.54 -28.89 -12.24
CA MET A 372 -11.61 -27.80 -11.93
C MET A 372 -12.17 -26.42 -12.27
N GLN A 373 -13.00 -26.32 -13.32
CA GLN A 373 -13.70 -25.09 -13.68
C GLN A 373 -14.71 -24.71 -12.60
N GLU A 374 -15.50 -25.67 -12.11
CA GLU A 374 -16.45 -25.47 -11.02
C GLU A 374 -15.74 -25.01 -9.73
N GLN A 375 -14.62 -25.64 -9.38
CA GLN A 375 -13.78 -25.23 -8.24
C GLN A 375 -13.30 -23.78 -8.37
N HIS A 376 -12.82 -23.39 -9.55
CA HIS A 376 -12.39 -22.00 -9.79
C HIS A 376 -13.57 -21.01 -9.75
N GLN A 377 -14.74 -21.40 -10.28
CA GLN A 377 -15.94 -20.58 -10.23
C GLN A 377 -16.42 -20.35 -8.79
N ALA A 378 -16.35 -21.38 -7.93
CA ALA A 378 -16.66 -21.26 -6.51
C ALA A 378 -15.74 -20.24 -5.82
N ILE A 379 -14.42 -20.32 -6.07
CA ILE A 379 -13.44 -19.33 -5.54
C ILE A 379 -13.78 -17.92 -6.02
N CYS A 380 -14.10 -17.75 -7.31
CA CYS A 380 -14.49 -16.45 -7.84
C CYS A 380 -15.77 -15.91 -7.18
N ALA A 381 -16.76 -16.79 -6.94
CA ALA A 381 -18.01 -16.42 -6.28
C ALA A 381 -17.77 -15.98 -4.83
N ASP A 382 -16.97 -16.74 -4.06
CA ASP A 382 -16.62 -16.41 -2.68
C ASP A 382 -15.91 -15.05 -2.59
N ILE A 383 -14.91 -14.84 -3.45
CA ILE A 383 -14.19 -13.57 -3.55
C ILE A 383 -15.14 -12.43 -3.93
N HIS A 384 -16.04 -12.66 -4.88
CA HIS A 384 -17.01 -11.64 -5.30
C HIS A 384 -17.95 -11.25 -4.17
N THR A 385 -18.50 -12.23 -3.45
CA THR A 385 -19.36 -12.00 -2.27
C THR A 385 -18.61 -11.21 -1.20
N GLU A 386 -17.35 -11.56 -0.92
CA GLU A 386 -16.54 -10.84 0.06
C GLU A 386 -16.25 -9.40 -0.36
N HIS A 387 -15.92 -9.16 -1.64
CA HIS A 387 -15.76 -7.79 -2.16
C HIS A 387 -17.05 -6.98 -2.09
N GLN A 388 -18.22 -7.60 -2.35
CA GLN A 388 -19.51 -6.94 -2.20
C GLN A 388 -19.77 -6.56 -0.74
N ARG A 389 -19.47 -7.45 0.21
CA ARG A 389 -19.58 -7.20 1.65
C ARG A 389 -18.69 -6.03 2.08
N LEU A 390 -17.40 -6.08 1.77
CA LEU A 390 -16.45 -5.01 2.06
C LEU A 390 -16.83 -3.69 1.39
N GLY A 391 -17.37 -3.74 0.16
CA GLY A 391 -17.88 -2.58 -0.55
C GLY A 391 -19.13 -1.97 0.09
N ALA A 392 -20.02 -2.79 0.67
CA ALA A 392 -21.19 -2.34 1.40
C ALA A 392 -20.81 -1.71 2.76
N GLU A 393 -19.90 -2.34 3.50
CA GLU A 393 -19.33 -1.80 4.75
C GLU A 393 -18.65 -0.46 4.51
N LYS A 394 -17.92 -0.32 3.40
CA LYS A 394 -17.32 0.96 3.00
C LYS A 394 -18.37 2.04 2.77
N ARG A 395 -19.46 1.73 2.06
CA ARG A 395 -20.54 2.70 1.83
C ARG A 395 -21.19 3.14 3.14
N GLN A 396 -21.42 2.22 4.07
CA GLN A 396 -21.96 2.54 5.39
C GLN A 396 -21.02 3.44 6.19
N GLN A 397 -19.72 3.13 6.21
CA GLN A 397 -18.72 3.97 6.88
C GLN A 397 -18.60 5.37 6.27
N ASP A 398 -18.64 5.47 4.94
CA ASP A 398 -18.58 6.76 4.22
C ASP A 398 -19.85 7.58 4.48
N GLU A 399 -21.03 6.96 4.52
CA GLU A 399 -22.31 7.59 4.88
C GLU A 399 -22.31 8.07 6.33
N GLU A 400 -21.90 7.24 7.28
CA GLU A 400 -21.76 7.62 8.69
C GLU A 400 -20.78 8.79 8.87
N PHE A 401 -19.65 8.77 8.15
CA PHE A 401 -18.68 9.85 8.19
C PHE A 401 -19.24 11.16 7.63
N LEU A 402 -20.00 11.11 6.53
CA LEU A 402 -20.68 12.28 5.97
C LEU A 402 -21.69 12.86 6.95
N ILE A 403 -22.53 12.02 7.57
CA ILE A 403 -23.51 12.42 8.58
C ILE A 403 -22.81 13.08 9.78
N GLN A 404 -21.72 12.48 10.28
CA GLN A 404 -20.95 13.06 11.38
C GLN A 404 -20.33 14.41 11.00
N ARG A 405 -19.84 14.56 9.76
CA ARG A 405 -19.25 15.81 9.28
C ARG A 405 -20.30 16.91 9.14
N GLU A 406 -21.48 16.59 8.62
CA GLU A 406 -22.61 17.52 8.54
C GLU A 406 -23.09 17.94 9.94
N ALA A 407 -23.24 16.99 10.86
CA ALA A 407 -23.61 17.27 12.25
C ALA A 407 -22.57 18.16 12.96
N ALA A 408 -21.28 17.93 12.72
CA ALA A 408 -20.21 18.76 13.27
C ALA A 408 -20.19 20.17 12.66
N GLN A 409 -20.42 20.30 11.35
CA GLN A 409 -20.54 21.61 10.69
C GLN A 409 -21.76 22.38 11.19
N GLU A 410 -22.89 21.70 11.38
CA GLU A 410 -24.11 22.31 11.89
C GLU A 410 -23.94 22.76 13.34
N LYS A 411 -23.33 21.93 14.20
CA LYS A 411 -22.96 22.36 15.57
C LYS A 411 -22.05 23.58 15.56
N ALA A 412 -21.01 23.59 14.71
CA ALA A 412 -20.10 24.73 14.61
C ALA A 412 -20.80 26.00 14.11
N ARG A 413 -21.75 25.87 13.17
CA ARG A 413 -22.58 27.00 12.70
C ARG A 413 -23.49 27.52 13.80
N GLN A 414 -24.16 26.65 14.54
CA GLN A 414 -25.03 27.02 15.65
C GLN A 414 -24.22 27.73 16.75
N GLU A 415 -23.03 27.23 17.08
CA GLU A 415 -22.16 27.86 18.07
C GLU A 415 -21.63 29.22 17.60
N ALA A 416 -21.22 29.34 16.34
CA ALA A 416 -20.82 30.62 15.75
C ALA A 416 -21.97 31.64 15.70
N MET A 417 -23.20 31.19 15.38
CA MET A 417 -24.39 32.05 15.39
C MET A 417 -24.71 32.55 16.80
N ARG A 418 -24.65 31.67 17.81
CA ARG A 418 -24.82 32.05 19.22
C ARG A 418 -23.76 33.05 19.67
N GLN A 419 -22.50 32.82 19.32
CA GLN A 419 -21.41 33.75 19.63
C GLN A 419 -21.63 35.10 18.96
N ALA A 420 -22.02 35.13 17.68
CA ALA A 420 -22.31 36.36 16.95
C ALA A 420 -23.52 37.12 17.51
N GLU A 421 -24.57 36.41 17.97
CA GLU A 421 -25.71 37.03 18.65
C GLU A 421 -25.31 37.62 20.00
N GLU A 422 -24.51 36.90 20.80
CA GLU A 422 -23.98 37.40 22.07
C GLU A 422 -23.07 38.63 21.86
N GLU A 423 -22.22 38.62 20.84
CA GLU A 423 -21.37 39.75 20.47
C GLU A 423 -22.19 40.95 19.99
N ARG A 424 -23.20 40.73 19.14
CA ARG A 424 -24.12 41.81 18.71
C ARG A 424 -24.90 42.39 19.88
N ALA A 425 -25.35 41.55 20.82
CA ALA A 425 -26.05 42.02 22.01
C ALA A 425 -25.12 42.85 22.91
N LYS A 426 -23.87 42.42 23.09
CA LYS A 426 -22.84 43.19 23.83
C LYS A 426 -22.50 44.51 23.12
N ALA A 427 -22.31 44.47 21.81
CA ALA A 427 -22.03 45.66 21.00
C ALA A 427 -23.19 46.65 21.02
N GLY A 428 -24.44 46.19 20.90
CA GLY A 428 -25.62 47.04 21.01
C GLY A 428 -25.80 47.65 22.41
N GLN A 429 -25.45 46.91 23.47
CA GLN A 429 -25.41 47.47 24.83
C GLN A 429 -24.30 48.52 24.99
N GLN A 430 -23.13 48.28 24.39
CA GLN A 430 -22.01 49.22 24.40
C GLN A 430 -22.33 50.49 23.61
N GLU A 431 -22.92 50.38 22.41
CA GLU A 431 -23.33 51.53 21.60
C GLU A 431 -24.41 52.36 22.30
N ARG A 432 -25.39 51.68 22.92
CA ARG A 432 -26.40 52.34 23.74
C ARG A 432 -25.78 53.05 24.94
N TRP A 433 -24.77 52.45 25.58
CA TRP A 433 -24.02 53.10 26.65
C TRP A 433 -23.24 54.30 26.11
N ASP A 434 -22.48 54.15 25.02
CA ASP A 434 -21.63 55.21 24.47
C ASP A 434 -22.43 56.42 23.99
N GLY A 435 -23.63 56.19 23.43
CA GLY A 435 -24.59 57.22 23.03
C GLY A 435 -25.29 57.94 24.19
N MET A 436 -25.23 57.44 25.43
CA MET A 436 -25.71 58.18 26.59
C MET A 436 -24.82 59.39 26.86
N THR A 437 -25.46 60.50 27.19
CA THR A 437 -24.74 61.69 27.66
C THR A 437 -24.02 61.39 28.97
N GLN A 438 -22.98 62.17 29.29
CA GLN A 438 -22.19 61.95 30.51
C GLN A 438 -23.06 62.01 31.78
N SER A 439 -24.07 62.88 31.81
CA SER A 439 -25.01 62.97 32.94
C SER A 439 -25.94 61.75 33.07
N GLU A 440 -26.30 61.10 31.96
CA GLU A 440 -27.11 59.87 31.96
C GLU A 440 -26.30 58.65 32.41
N LYS A 441 -25.05 58.53 31.94
CA LYS A 441 -24.09 57.51 32.41
C LYS A 441 -23.87 57.63 33.92
N ASP A 442 -23.65 58.85 34.40
CA ASP A 442 -23.43 59.14 35.81
C ASP A 442 -24.67 58.78 36.65
N LEU A 443 -25.88 59.07 36.15
CA LEU A 443 -27.15 58.71 36.80
C LEU A 443 -27.35 57.19 36.88
N ALA A 444 -27.07 56.46 35.79
CA ALA A 444 -27.16 55.01 35.73
C ALA A 444 -26.16 54.32 36.69
N CYS A 445 -24.95 54.87 36.83
CA CYS A 445 -23.96 54.43 37.83
C CYS A 445 -24.42 54.69 39.27
N ILE A 446 -25.01 55.86 39.56
CA ILE A 446 -25.56 56.17 40.90
C ILE A 446 -26.67 55.19 41.27
N ARG A 447 -27.57 54.88 40.32
CA ARG A 447 -28.70 53.95 40.47
C ARG A 447 -28.33 52.47 40.44
N LYS A 448 -27.06 52.12 40.12
CA LYS A 448 -26.58 50.74 39.96
C LYS A 448 -27.40 49.93 38.96
N GLU A 449 -27.75 50.56 37.84
CA GLU A 449 -28.43 49.85 36.77
C GLU A 449 -27.53 48.73 36.20
N ASP A 450 -28.15 47.62 35.78
CA ASP A 450 -27.47 46.40 35.35
C ASP A 450 -26.46 46.66 34.20
N MET A 451 -26.80 47.59 33.29
CA MET A 451 -25.92 48.05 32.21
C MET A 451 -24.68 48.78 32.74
N ALA A 452 -24.83 49.67 33.72
CA ALA A 452 -23.72 50.40 34.34
C ALA A 452 -22.81 49.47 35.16
N LEU A 453 -23.38 48.48 35.85
CA LEU A 453 -22.62 47.47 36.60
C LEU A 453 -21.76 46.57 35.69
N ARG A 454 -22.20 46.31 34.45
CA ARG A 454 -21.45 45.53 33.46
C ARG A 454 -20.40 46.36 32.71
N LEU A 455 -20.76 47.55 32.23
CA LEU A 455 -19.90 48.33 31.32
C LEU A 455 -19.01 49.36 32.05
N ALA A 456 -19.43 49.82 33.22
CA ALA A 456 -18.71 50.77 34.07
C ALA A 456 -18.60 50.25 35.51
N SER A 457 -18.22 48.97 35.65
CA SER A 457 -18.29 48.23 36.93
C SER A 457 -17.61 48.95 38.10
N ASN A 458 -16.50 49.65 37.88
CA ASN A 458 -15.80 50.39 38.93
C ASN A 458 -16.56 51.64 39.37
N ASP A 459 -17.06 52.43 38.42
CA ASP A 459 -17.83 53.65 38.69
C ASP A 459 -19.25 53.32 39.18
N ALA A 460 -19.84 52.18 38.81
CA ALA A 460 -21.13 51.76 39.33
C ALA A 460 -21.03 51.14 40.75
N LYS A 461 -19.92 50.43 41.04
CA LYS A 461 -19.64 49.89 42.39
C LYS A 461 -19.38 51.01 43.40
N ASP A 462 -18.52 51.97 43.05
CA ASP A 462 -18.26 53.16 43.87
C ASP A 462 -18.33 54.46 43.03
N PRO A 463 -19.53 55.02 42.82
CA PRO A 463 -19.72 56.20 41.97
C PRO A 463 -19.27 57.50 42.62
N MET A 464 -19.18 57.55 43.95
CA MET A 464 -19.02 58.81 44.66
C MET A 464 -17.67 59.50 44.43
N PRO A 465 -16.52 58.81 44.31
CA PRO A 465 -15.25 59.45 43.99
C PRO A 465 -15.22 60.13 42.62
N ASN A 466 -15.82 59.51 41.59
CA ASN A 466 -15.68 59.93 40.20
C ASN A 466 -16.85 60.80 39.71
N ILE A 467 -18.06 60.59 40.24
CA ILE A 467 -19.27 61.30 39.80
C ILE A 467 -19.51 62.58 40.62
N TRP A 468 -19.17 62.58 41.92
CA TRP A 468 -19.36 63.74 42.79
C TRP A 468 -18.70 65.04 42.29
N PRO A 469 -17.47 65.03 41.75
CA PRO A 469 -16.87 66.24 41.17
C PRO A 469 -17.64 66.77 39.95
N ARG A 470 -18.27 65.89 39.17
CA ARG A 470 -18.99 66.24 37.93
C ARG A 470 -20.35 66.88 38.18
N VAL A 471 -20.93 66.66 39.36
CA VAL A 471 -22.18 67.34 39.79
C VAL A 471 -22.02 68.85 39.80
N ALA A 472 -20.82 69.38 40.10
CA ALA A 472 -20.55 70.82 40.13
C ALA A 472 -20.40 71.45 38.72
N THR A 473 -20.11 70.64 37.70
CA THR A 473 -19.87 71.09 36.32
C THR A 473 -21.03 70.76 35.38
N ALA A 474 -22.09 70.14 35.88
CA ALA A 474 -23.28 69.78 35.10
C ALA A 474 -24.23 70.98 34.90
N SER A 475 -25.09 70.92 33.88
CA SER A 475 -26.15 71.92 33.67
C SER A 475 -27.13 71.94 34.85
N THR A 476 -27.78 73.07 35.09
CA THR A 476 -28.70 73.27 36.24
C THR A 476 -29.80 72.20 36.32
N GLU A 477 -30.28 71.71 35.18
CA GLU A 477 -31.28 70.64 35.12
C GLU A 477 -30.68 69.27 35.47
N ASN A 478 -29.50 68.93 34.93
CA ASN A 478 -28.82 67.66 35.21
C ASN A 478 -28.25 67.61 36.63
N GLN A 479 -27.84 68.75 37.18
CA GLN A 479 -27.38 68.90 38.54
C GLN A 479 -28.49 68.54 39.55
N LYS A 480 -29.73 68.96 39.29
CA LYS A 480 -30.90 68.56 40.09
C LYS A 480 -31.20 67.06 39.97
N LYS A 481 -31.15 66.49 38.76
CA LYS A 481 -31.39 65.04 38.52
C LYS A 481 -30.34 64.16 39.22
N LEU A 482 -29.06 64.51 39.12
CA LEU A 482 -27.95 63.82 39.81
C LEU A 482 -28.05 63.97 41.32
N ALA A 483 -28.32 65.18 41.82
CA ALA A 483 -28.50 65.44 43.24
C ALA A 483 -29.67 64.64 43.85
N ALA A 484 -30.79 64.50 43.12
CA ALA A 484 -31.93 63.69 43.55
C ALA A 484 -31.55 62.20 43.65
N ALA A 485 -30.87 61.63 42.66
CA ALA A 485 -30.44 60.24 42.70
C ALA A 485 -29.38 59.96 43.78
N ILE A 486 -28.48 60.91 44.04
CA ILE A 486 -27.51 60.83 45.15
C ILE A 486 -28.23 60.88 46.50
N MET A 487 -29.25 61.74 46.63
CA MET A 487 -30.09 61.81 47.83
C MET A 487 -30.81 60.48 48.10
N GLU A 488 -31.50 59.93 47.10
CA GLU A 488 -32.18 58.62 47.21
C GLU A 488 -31.22 57.52 47.67
N ARG A 489 -30.03 57.46 47.05
CA ARG A 489 -29.00 56.50 47.43
C ARG A 489 -28.51 56.69 48.85
N TRP A 490 -28.17 57.91 49.26
CA TRP A 490 -27.68 58.18 50.61
C TRP A 490 -28.77 58.01 51.67
N GLN A 491 -30.05 58.17 51.33
CA GLN A 491 -31.15 57.81 52.22
C GLN A 491 -31.23 56.28 52.40
N ALA A 492 -31.12 55.51 51.32
CA ALA A 492 -31.11 54.05 51.38
C ALA A 492 -29.88 53.49 52.14
N GLU A 493 -28.70 54.09 51.94
CA GLU A 493 -27.45 53.73 52.63
C GLU A 493 -27.35 54.31 54.05
N LYS A 494 -28.39 54.99 54.55
CA LYS A 494 -28.45 55.65 55.87
C LYS A 494 -27.34 56.70 56.10
N ASN A 495 -26.87 57.38 55.04
CA ASN A 495 -25.82 58.40 55.07
C ASN A 495 -26.34 59.84 54.81
N TRP A 496 -27.63 60.09 55.04
CA TRP A 496 -28.30 61.36 54.70
C TRP A 496 -28.49 62.34 55.87
N THR A 497 -28.54 61.88 57.13
CA THR A 497 -28.80 62.77 58.27
C THR A 497 -27.53 63.09 59.07
N LYS A 498 -27.50 64.24 59.76
CA LYS A 498 -26.30 64.75 60.49
C LYS A 498 -25.74 63.76 61.51
N LYS A 499 -26.61 62.94 62.11
CA LYS A 499 -26.24 61.93 63.11
C LYS A 499 -25.72 60.62 62.50
N GLN A 500 -25.93 60.41 61.19
CA GLN A 500 -25.67 59.14 60.52
C GLN A 500 -24.51 59.21 59.52
N CYS A 501 -23.91 60.38 59.28
CA CYS A 501 -22.81 60.53 58.32
C CYS A 501 -21.59 61.27 58.92
N SER A 502 -20.41 61.02 58.37
CA SER A 502 -19.17 61.70 58.78
C SER A 502 -19.21 63.19 58.46
N LYS A 503 -18.38 64.01 59.13
CA LYS A 503 -18.32 65.48 58.89
C LYS A 503 -18.10 65.83 57.42
N LYS A 504 -17.20 65.12 56.73
CA LYS A 504 -16.94 65.28 55.28
C LYS A 504 -18.14 64.88 54.40
N GLN A 505 -18.90 63.88 54.80
CA GLN A 505 -20.09 63.42 54.09
C GLN A 505 -21.27 64.37 54.31
N TRP A 506 -21.42 64.91 55.53
CA TRP A 506 -22.43 65.91 55.86
C TRP A 506 -22.28 67.19 55.03
N ASP A 507 -21.05 67.65 54.80
CA ASP A 507 -20.78 68.81 53.93
C ASP A 507 -21.24 68.55 52.48
N LYS A 508 -21.16 67.31 52.01
CA LYS A 508 -21.67 66.91 50.69
C LYS A 508 -23.21 66.86 50.68
N VAL A 509 -23.83 66.29 51.71
CA VAL A 509 -25.30 66.28 51.88
C VAL A 509 -25.88 67.70 51.87
N GLN A 510 -25.24 68.65 52.55
CA GLN A 510 -25.66 70.06 52.55
C GLN A 510 -25.62 70.69 51.15
N LYS A 511 -24.61 70.33 50.34
CA LYS A 511 -24.54 70.77 48.93
C LYS A 511 -25.64 70.16 48.07
N VAL A 512 -25.98 68.88 48.27
CA VAL A 512 -27.12 68.23 47.58
C VAL A 512 -28.45 68.89 47.96
N LYS A 513 -28.66 69.18 49.25
CA LYS A 513 -29.84 69.90 49.75
C LYS A 513 -29.99 71.28 49.12
N ALA A 514 -28.90 72.05 49.05
CA ALA A 514 -28.89 73.37 48.43
C ALA A 514 -29.23 73.31 46.92
N ILE A 515 -28.71 72.32 46.20
CA ILE A 515 -29.02 72.10 44.76
C ILE A 515 -30.50 71.75 44.55
N LEU A 516 -31.09 70.97 45.45
CA LEU A 516 -32.49 70.54 45.38
C LEU A 516 -33.48 71.57 45.98
N GLY A 517 -32.99 72.66 46.56
CA GLY A 517 -33.84 73.65 47.24
C GLY A 517 -34.49 73.12 48.54
N LEU A 518 -33.90 72.08 49.13
CA LEU A 518 -34.35 71.48 50.39
C LEU A 518 -33.68 72.20 51.56
N SER A 519 -34.47 72.62 52.55
CA SER A 519 -33.98 73.28 53.77
C SER A 519 -33.28 72.33 54.75
#